data_AF-A0A9E0NDT0-F1
#
_entry.id   AF-A0A9E0NDT0-F1
#
_cell.length_a   1.000
_cell.length_b   1.000
_cell.length_c   1.000
_cell.angle_alpha   90.00
_cell.angle_beta   90.00
_cell.angle_gamma   90.00
#
_symmetry.space_group_name_H-M   'P 1'
#
loop_
_entity.id
_entity.type
_entity.pdbx_description
1 polymer ?
#
loop_
_entity_poly.entity_id
_entity_poly.type
_entity_poly.pdbx_seq_one_letter_code
_entity_poly.pdbx_strand_id
1 'polypeptide(L)'
;MKLKKETVAEVVGEASTKMSDPNYSAVMVGGFVQRQTPTAQFIGAHQDELGGGEAVVSVIFHCALIHECFVRGNGRAVRIMSYEDLDAVASGDSLAKLAKVQPSIHEFIEANVEHLPARKLIALLALAMDHLS
;
A
#
# COMPACT_ATOMS: atom_id res chain seq x y z
N MET A 1 -7.01 -14.09 2.32
CA MET A 1 -7.00 -14.94 1.08
C MET A 1 -5.93 -14.37 0.17
N LYS A 2 -5.16 -15.19 -0.56
CA LYS A 2 -4.12 -14.64 -1.46
C LYS A 2 -4.75 -13.92 -2.64
N LEU A 3 -4.32 -12.69 -2.91
CA LEU A 3 -4.74 -11.94 -4.09
C LEU A 3 -4.14 -12.56 -5.34
N LYS A 4 -5.01 -12.78 -6.33
CA LYS A 4 -4.62 -13.30 -7.64
C LYS A 4 -3.78 -12.27 -8.39
N LYS A 5 -2.84 -12.75 -9.21
CA LYS A 5 -1.95 -11.88 -10.01
C LYS A 5 -2.75 -11.02 -10.98
N GLU A 6 -3.82 -11.60 -11.53
CA GLU A 6 -4.74 -10.93 -12.46
C GLU A 6 -5.41 -9.71 -11.80
N THR A 7 -5.87 -9.84 -10.56
CA THR A 7 -6.49 -8.72 -9.82
C THR A 7 -5.52 -7.57 -9.60
N VAL A 8 -4.26 -7.87 -9.25
CA VAL A 8 -3.22 -6.85 -9.06
C VAL A 8 -2.89 -6.19 -10.41
N ALA A 9 -2.74 -6.99 -11.46
CA ALA A 9 -2.45 -6.48 -12.80
C ALA A 9 -3.57 -5.58 -13.36
N GLU A 10 -4.84 -5.92 -13.12
CA GLU A 10 -5.99 -5.11 -13.51
C GLU A 10 -5.98 -3.74 -12.81
N VAL A 11 -5.80 -3.71 -11.48
CA VAL A 11 -5.75 -2.45 -10.71
C VAL A 11 -4.60 -1.58 -11.17
N VAL A 12 -3.42 -2.15 -11.35
CA VAL A 12 -2.23 -1.42 -11.78
C VAL A 12 -2.39 -0.94 -13.22
N GLY A 13 -2.89 -1.76 -14.14
CA GLY A 13 -3.12 -1.38 -15.53
C GLY A 13 -4.15 -0.25 -15.68
N GLU A 14 -5.22 -0.28 -14.89
CA GLU A 14 -6.16 0.84 -14.81
C GLU A 14 -5.49 2.11 -14.28
N ALA A 15 -4.71 2.00 -13.21
CA ALA A 15 -4.00 3.13 -12.64
C ALA A 15 -3.03 3.74 -13.64
N SER A 16 -2.22 2.93 -14.32
CA SER A 16 -1.29 3.37 -15.37
C SER A 16 -2.02 4.10 -16.50
N THR A 17 -3.21 3.64 -16.90
CA THR A 17 -4.03 4.32 -17.90
C THR A 17 -4.52 5.67 -17.38
N LYS A 18 -4.97 5.74 -16.13
CA LYS A 18 -5.50 6.96 -15.50
C LYS A 18 -4.41 7.96 -15.11
N MET A 19 -3.15 7.56 -15.03
CA MET A 19 -2.02 8.46 -14.76
C MET A 19 -1.82 9.52 -15.85
N SER A 20 -2.45 9.41 -17.02
CA SER A 20 -2.50 10.50 -18.00
C SER A 20 -3.36 11.69 -17.52
N ASP A 21 -4.26 11.48 -16.55
CA ASP A 21 -4.98 12.56 -15.87
C ASP A 21 -4.08 13.15 -14.77
N PRO A 22 -3.69 14.43 -14.88
CA PRO A 22 -2.84 15.10 -13.89
C PRO A 22 -3.40 15.10 -12.46
N ASN A 23 -4.71 14.93 -12.30
CA ASN A 23 -5.36 14.95 -10.98
C ASN A 23 -5.53 13.56 -10.37
N TYR A 24 -5.34 12.48 -11.14
CA TYR A 24 -5.65 11.13 -10.67
C TYR A 24 -4.85 10.74 -9.43
N SER A 25 -3.55 11.03 -9.41
CA SER A 25 -2.68 10.76 -8.25
C SER A 25 -3.12 11.55 -7.02
N ALA A 26 -3.47 12.83 -7.18
CA ALA A 26 -3.95 13.68 -6.10
C ALA A 26 -5.28 13.18 -5.51
N VAL A 27 -6.21 12.75 -6.35
CA VAL A 27 -7.50 12.17 -5.91
C VAL A 27 -7.30 10.84 -5.20
N MET A 28 -6.44 9.96 -5.71
CA MET A 28 -6.09 8.69 -5.08
C MET A 28 -5.47 8.88 -3.70
N VAL A 29 -4.45 9.74 -3.62
CA VAL A 29 -3.76 10.07 -2.37
C VAL A 29 -4.72 10.71 -1.38
N GLY A 30 -5.47 11.74 -1.79
CA GLY A 30 -6.43 12.43 -0.93
C GLY A 30 -7.53 11.50 -0.41
N GLY A 31 -8.07 10.65 -1.28
CA GLY A 31 -9.08 9.66 -0.90
C GLY A 31 -8.55 8.63 0.10
N PHE A 32 -7.31 8.18 -0.07
CA PHE A 32 -6.67 7.27 0.89
C PHE A 32 -6.42 7.96 2.23
N VAL A 33 -5.87 9.17 2.23
CA VAL A 33 -5.61 9.95 3.46
C VAL A 33 -6.89 10.16 4.26
N GLN A 34 -8.01 10.47 3.61
CA GLN A 34 -9.30 10.66 4.29
C GLN A 34 -9.87 9.37 4.90
N ARG A 35 -9.69 8.22 4.22
CA ARG A 35 -10.23 6.93 4.69
C ARG A 35 -9.33 6.25 5.71
N GLN A 36 -8.02 6.44 5.59
CA GLN A 36 -6.96 5.77 6.35
C GLN A 36 -6.08 6.81 7.05
N THR A 37 -6.70 7.80 7.71
CA THR A 37 -6.01 8.91 8.38
C THR A 37 -4.89 8.45 9.31
N PRO A 38 -5.08 7.45 10.21
CA PRO A 38 -4.01 7.00 11.08
C PRO A 38 -2.82 6.43 10.30
N THR A 39 -3.10 5.67 9.24
CA THR A 39 -2.07 5.13 8.34
C THR A 39 -1.30 6.24 7.61
N ALA A 40 -1.99 7.27 7.13
CA ALA A 40 -1.35 8.41 6.48
C ALA A 40 -0.45 9.19 7.45
N GLN A 41 -0.88 9.37 8.71
CA GLN A 41 -0.06 9.97 9.77
C GLN A 41 1.16 9.11 10.09
N PHE A 42 0.99 7.79 10.18
CA PHE A 42 2.08 6.84 10.39
C PHE A 42 3.13 6.92 9.27
N ILE A 43 2.71 6.97 8.00
CA ILE A 43 3.63 7.15 6.87
C ILE A 43 4.34 8.50 6.97
N GLY A 44 3.62 9.58 7.29
CA GLY A 44 4.19 10.91 7.47
C GLY A 44 5.25 10.98 8.56
N ALA A 45 5.13 10.17 9.62
CA ALA A 45 6.15 10.08 10.67
C ALA A 45 7.49 9.50 10.17
N HIS A 46 7.51 8.81 9.03
CA HIS A 46 8.72 8.26 8.40
C HIS A 46 9.30 9.19 7.32
N GLN A 47 8.85 10.45 7.23
CA GLN A 47 9.24 11.37 6.16
C GLN A 47 10.77 11.47 5.96
N ASP A 48 11.51 11.61 7.05
CA ASP A 48 12.97 11.80 6.99
C ASP A 48 13.68 10.55 6.45
N GLU A 49 13.21 9.36 6.84
CA GLU A 49 13.72 8.08 6.34
C GLU A 49 13.35 7.84 4.88
N LEU A 50 12.24 8.40 4.43
CA LEU A 50 11.74 8.28 3.06
C LEU A 50 12.40 9.26 2.09
N GLY A 51 13.04 10.32 2.59
CA GLY A 51 13.68 11.36 1.77
C GLY A 51 12.79 12.57 1.48
N GLY A 52 11.78 12.85 2.31
CA GLY A 52 10.97 14.05 2.25
C GLY A 52 9.51 13.84 1.84
N GLY A 53 8.77 14.95 1.73
CA GLY A 53 7.31 14.94 1.53
C GLY A 53 6.86 14.31 0.21
N GLU A 54 7.61 14.47 -0.89
CA GLU A 54 7.28 13.83 -2.17
C GLU A 54 7.35 12.29 -2.07
N ALA A 55 8.31 11.76 -1.32
CA ALA A 55 8.43 10.34 -1.09
C ALA A 55 7.28 9.79 -0.22
N VAL A 56 6.81 10.56 0.78
CA VAL A 56 5.61 10.24 1.56
C VAL A 56 4.38 10.13 0.65
N VAL A 57 4.18 11.09 -0.26
CA VAL A 57 3.07 11.05 -1.23
C VAL A 57 3.17 9.83 -2.14
N SER A 58 4.37 9.50 -2.61
CA SER A 58 4.60 8.29 -3.41
C SER A 58 4.24 7.01 -2.65
N VAL A 59 4.65 6.88 -1.37
CA VAL A 59 4.28 5.73 -0.52
C VAL A 59 2.76 5.64 -0.35
N ILE A 60 2.09 6.76 -0.05
CA ILE A 60 0.62 6.80 0.09
C ILE A 60 -0.05 6.35 -1.20
N PHE A 61 0.43 6.78 -2.37
CA PHE A 61 -0.12 6.37 -3.66
C PHE A 61 -0.03 4.85 -3.87
N HIS A 62 1.12 4.24 -3.57
CA HIS A 62 1.28 2.79 -3.66
C HIS A 62 0.38 2.04 -2.67
N CYS A 63 0.25 2.55 -1.44
CA CYS A 63 -0.68 2.00 -0.46
C CYS A 63 -2.14 2.09 -0.92
N ALA A 64 -2.52 3.19 -1.60
CA ALA A 64 -3.85 3.34 -2.18
C ALA A 64 -4.12 2.30 -3.27
N LEU A 65 -3.15 2.01 -4.14
CA LEU A 65 -3.27 0.95 -5.15
C LEU A 65 -3.44 -0.43 -4.51
N ILE A 66 -2.61 -0.75 -3.51
CA ILE A 66 -2.70 -2.03 -2.80
C ILE A 66 -4.03 -2.17 -2.06
N HIS A 67 -4.53 -1.08 -1.46
CA HIS A 67 -5.85 -1.05 -0.86
C HIS A 67 -6.94 -1.42 -1.87
N GLU A 68 -6.93 -0.83 -3.08
CA GLU A 68 -7.87 -1.19 -4.14
C GLU A 68 -7.74 -2.66 -4.58
N CYS A 69 -6.54 -3.22 -4.61
CA CYS A 69 -6.33 -4.65 -4.85
C CYS A 69 -7.06 -5.52 -3.80
N PHE A 70 -6.97 -5.17 -2.51
CA PHE A 70 -7.68 -5.88 -1.45
C PHE A 70 -9.19 -5.72 -1.55
N VAL A 71 -9.68 -4.49 -1.80
CA VAL A 71 -11.11 -4.22 -1.96
C VAL A 71 -11.72 -5.05 -3.07
N ARG A 72 -11.08 -5.07 -4.24
CA ARG A 72 -11.56 -5.83 -5.40
C ARG A 72 -11.39 -7.34 -5.22
N GLY A 73 -10.24 -7.78 -4.71
CA GLY A 73 -9.94 -9.20 -4.59
C GLY A 73 -10.75 -9.93 -3.52
N ASN A 74 -11.08 -9.25 -2.41
CA ASN A 74 -11.86 -9.82 -1.32
C ASN A 74 -13.35 -9.43 -1.37
N GLY A 75 -13.72 -8.45 -2.22
CA GLY A 75 -15.09 -7.97 -2.37
C GLY A 75 -15.61 -7.17 -1.17
N ARG A 76 -14.72 -6.72 -0.26
CA ARG A 76 -15.06 -5.95 0.94
C ARG A 76 -14.05 -4.85 1.21
N ALA A 77 -14.49 -3.78 1.85
CA ALA A 77 -13.62 -2.68 2.26
C ALA A 77 -12.56 -3.15 3.27
N VAL A 78 -11.33 -2.66 3.13
CA VAL A 78 -10.32 -2.78 4.20
C VAL A 78 -10.74 -1.86 5.33
N ARG A 79 -10.80 -2.38 6.56
CA ARG A 79 -11.13 -1.57 7.73
C ARG A 79 -10.10 -0.45 7.94
N ILE A 80 -10.50 0.60 8.66
CA ILE A 80 -9.57 1.65 9.08
C ILE A 80 -8.52 1.01 9.98
N MET A 81 -7.25 1.17 9.62
CA MET A 81 -6.13 0.61 10.34
C MET A 81 -5.77 1.47 11.54
N SER A 82 -5.53 0.82 12.68
CA SER A 82 -5.02 1.42 13.91
C SER A 82 -3.52 1.16 14.08
N TYR A 83 -2.89 1.82 15.05
CA TYR A 83 -1.50 1.51 15.41
C TYR A 83 -1.35 0.09 15.99
N GLU A 84 -2.37 -0.42 16.69
CA GLU A 84 -2.38 -1.80 17.20
C GLU A 84 -2.35 -2.83 16.07
N ASP A 85 -3.03 -2.56 14.95
CA ASP A 85 -3.01 -3.42 13.77
C ASP A 85 -1.63 -3.44 13.09
N LEU A 86 -0.92 -2.30 13.11
CA LEU A 86 0.45 -2.20 12.62
C LEU A 86 1.41 -3.01 13.50
N ASP A 87 1.30 -2.86 14.81
CA ASP A 87 2.12 -3.59 15.78
C ASP A 87 1.91 -5.11 15.67
N ALA A 88 0.66 -5.55 15.44
CA ALA A 88 0.32 -6.96 15.28
C ALA A 88 1.09 -7.64 14.13
N VAL A 89 1.45 -6.88 13.08
CA VAL A 89 2.15 -7.41 11.90
C VAL A 89 3.63 -7.01 11.82
N ALA A 90 4.09 -6.07 12.65
CA ALA A 90 5.43 -5.46 12.58
C ALA A 90 6.62 -6.38 12.90
N SER A 91 6.38 -7.56 13.46
CA SER A 91 7.50 -8.46 13.83
C SER A 91 8.32 -8.92 12.61
N GLY A 92 9.64 -9.03 12.75
CA GLY A 92 10.51 -9.64 11.74
C GLY A 92 10.59 -8.88 10.40
N ASP A 93 10.93 -9.59 9.32
CA ASP A 93 11.09 -9.00 7.99
C ASP A 93 9.75 -8.94 7.23
N SER A 94 9.19 -7.74 7.11
CA SER A 94 7.92 -7.48 6.42
C SER A 94 7.94 -7.89 4.94
N LEU A 95 9.06 -7.72 4.23
CA LEU A 95 9.16 -8.11 2.82
C LEU A 95 9.13 -9.63 2.71
N ALA A 96 9.96 -10.33 3.48
CA ALA A 96 10.00 -11.79 3.48
C ALA A 96 8.67 -12.41 3.91
N LYS A 97 7.95 -11.79 4.85
CA LYS A 97 6.60 -12.19 5.24
C LYS A 97 5.61 -11.99 4.11
N LEU A 98 5.59 -10.79 3.51
CA LEU A 98 4.69 -10.46 2.41
C LEU A 98 4.87 -11.39 1.21
N ALA A 99 6.12 -11.74 0.86
CA ALA A 99 6.41 -12.71 -0.21
C ALA A 99 5.68 -14.04 -0.02
N LYS A 100 5.53 -14.48 1.24
CA LYS A 100 4.88 -15.75 1.59
C LYS A 100 3.37 -15.64 1.58
N VAL A 101 2.81 -14.56 2.12
CA VAL A 101 1.36 -14.42 2.32
C VAL A 101 0.66 -13.79 1.13
N GLN A 102 1.28 -12.81 0.47
CA GLN A 102 0.73 -12.05 -0.67
C GLN A 102 1.81 -11.86 -1.76
N PRO A 103 2.23 -12.94 -2.45
CA PRO A 103 3.31 -12.89 -3.44
C PRO A 103 3.04 -11.90 -4.58
N SER A 104 1.80 -11.80 -5.06
CA SER A 104 1.43 -10.86 -6.12
C SER A 104 1.64 -9.39 -5.74
N ILE A 105 1.39 -9.04 -4.47
CA ILE A 105 1.62 -7.67 -3.96
C ILE A 105 3.11 -7.44 -3.74
N HIS A 106 3.84 -8.44 -3.26
CA HIS A 106 5.30 -8.36 -3.15
C HIS A 106 5.96 -8.10 -4.52
N GLU A 107 5.62 -8.88 -5.55
CA GLU A 107 6.12 -8.70 -6.91
C GLU A 107 5.84 -7.28 -7.43
N PHE A 108 4.65 -6.74 -7.15
CA PHE A 108 4.30 -5.37 -7.50
C PHE A 108 5.22 -4.34 -6.81
N ILE A 109 5.44 -4.47 -5.49
CA ILE A 109 6.30 -3.54 -4.73
C ILE A 109 7.73 -3.58 -5.26
N GLU A 110 8.29 -4.78 -5.50
CA GLU A 110 9.64 -4.93 -6.03
C GLU A 110 9.82 -4.30 -7.41
N ALA A 111 8.81 -4.39 -8.26
CA ALA A 111 8.87 -3.86 -9.63
C ALA A 111 8.68 -2.34 -9.71
N ASN A 112 7.99 -1.71 -8.75
CA ASN A 112 7.54 -0.32 -8.88
C ASN A 112 8.15 0.65 -7.85
N VAL A 113 8.72 0.14 -6.78
CA VAL A 113 9.32 0.97 -5.72
C VAL A 113 10.80 0.66 -5.69
N GLU A 114 11.70 1.63 -5.86
CA GLU A 114 13.15 1.38 -5.84
C GLU A 114 13.74 1.51 -4.43
N HIS A 115 13.25 2.51 -3.67
CA HIS A 115 13.79 2.87 -2.37
C HIS A 115 13.46 1.82 -1.30
N LEU A 116 14.48 1.21 -0.69
CA LEU A 116 14.30 0.09 0.25
C LEU A 116 13.48 0.43 1.51
N PRO A 117 13.70 1.57 2.19
CA PRO A 117 12.82 2.00 3.29
C PRO A 117 11.34 2.09 2.88
N ALA A 118 11.06 2.63 1.70
CA ALA A 118 9.70 2.70 1.16
C ALA A 118 9.13 1.29 0.91
N ARG A 119 9.91 0.37 0.31
CA ARG A 119 9.48 -1.04 0.13
C ARG A 119 9.07 -1.70 1.45
N LYS A 120 9.91 -1.56 2.48
CA LYS A 120 9.67 -2.16 3.80
C LYS A 120 8.42 -1.58 4.45
N LEU A 121 8.25 -0.26 4.39
CA LEU A 121 7.08 0.41 4.93
C LEU A 121 5.80 0.00 4.19
N ILE A 122 5.80 0.02 2.85
CA ILE A 122 4.65 -0.41 2.05
C ILE A 122 4.32 -1.89 2.32
N ALA A 123 5.33 -2.74 2.49
CA ALA A 123 5.11 -4.15 2.80
C ALA A 123 4.47 -4.36 4.19
N LEU A 124 4.90 -3.61 5.20
CA LEU A 124 4.27 -3.60 6.51
C LEU A 124 2.79 -3.21 6.42
N LEU A 125 2.50 -2.13 5.69
CA LEU A 125 1.13 -1.64 5.50
C LEU A 125 0.28 -2.64 4.72
N ALA A 126 0.84 -3.30 3.69
CA ALA A 126 0.15 -4.34 2.95
C ALA A 126 -0.17 -5.57 3.82
N LEU A 127 0.72 -5.95 4.75
CA LEU A 127 0.45 -7.02 5.73
C LEU A 127 -0.67 -6.62 6.69
N ALA A 128 -0.70 -5.37 7.16
CA ALA A 128 -1.78 -4.89 7.99
C ALA A 128 -3.12 -4.84 7.23
N MET A 129 -3.11 -4.42 5.95
CA MET A 129 -4.31 -4.50 5.10
C MET A 129 -4.79 -5.95 4.93
N ASP A 130 -3.89 -6.90 4.66
CA ASP A 130 -4.22 -8.33 4.57
C ASP A 130 -4.87 -8.84 5.86
N HIS A 131 -4.31 -8.47 7.02
CA HIS A 131 -4.84 -8.81 8.35
C HIS A 131 -6.26 -8.27 8.59
N LEU A 132 -6.58 -7.11 8.01
CA LEU A 132 -7.85 -6.42 8.16
C LEU A 132 -8.89 -6.78 7.08
N SER A 133 -8.46 -7.45 6.00
CA SER A 133 -9.22 -7.67 4.76
C SER A 133 -9.80 -9.06 4.61
#